data_AF-A0A7W0N4T1-F1
#
_entry.id   AF-A0A7W0N4T1-F1
#
_cell.length_a   1.000
_cell.length_b   1.000
_cell.length_c   1.000
_cell.angle_alpha   90.00
_cell.angle_beta   90.00
_cell.angle_gamma   90.00
#
_symmetry.space_group_name_H-M   'P 1'
#
loop_
_entity.id
_entity.type
_entity.pdbx_description
1 polymer ?
#
loop_
_entity_poly.entity_id
_entity_poly.type
_entity_poly.pdbx_seq_one_letter_code
_entity_poly.pdbx_strand_id
1 'polypeptide(L)'
;VALRDATAEVSRLRVALGPKLQELPAPILELRLEAVELAEHTGQQLALVEPAGEEAAGRLREGLRQVRASTGTGSVCAVVEVAPWSRIPETRALVVPRDE
;
A
#
# COMPACT_ATOMS: atom_id res chain seq x y z
N VAL A 1 -8.85 -12.39 7.68
CA VAL A 1 -8.00 -11.23 7.33
C VAL A 1 -8.76 -9.98 7.69
N ALA A 2 -8.19 -9.09 8.51
CA ALA A 2 -8.84 -7.81 8.81
C ALA A 2 -8.63 -6.85 7.63
N LEU A 3 -9.73 -6.31 7.10
CA LEU A 3 -9.68 -5.28 6.06
C LEU A 3 -9.68 -3.91 6.74
N ARG A 4 -8.96 -2.96 6.14
CA ARG A 4 -8.86 -1.61 6.69
C ARG A 4 -10.14 -0.81 6.53
N ASP A 5 -10.74 -0.89 5.35
CA ASP A 5 -12.04 -0.33 5.04
C ASP A 5 -12.97 -1.47 4.66
N ALA A 6 -14.26 -1.36 5.00
CA ALA A 6 -15.27 -2.25 4.48
C ALA A 6 -15.26 -2.18 2.95
N THR A 7 -15.27 -3.34 2.28
CA THR A 7 -15.25 -3.39 0.82
C THR A 7 -15.91 -4.67 0.30
N ALA A 8 -16.58 -4.54 -0.84
CA ALA A 8 -17.07 -5.65 -1.65
C ALA A 8 -16.26 -5.80 -2.97
N GLU A 9 -15.18 -5.05 -3.13
CA GLU A 9 -14.38 -5.08 -4.36
C GLU A 9 -13.56 -6.37 -4.46
N VAL A 10 -13.85 -7.18 -5.47
CA VAL A 10 -13.20 -8.48 -5.71
C VAL A 10 -11.68 -8.36 -5.81
N SER A 11 -11.17 -7.32 -6.48
CA SER A 11 -9.73 -7.07 -6.62
C SER A 11 -9.05 -6.87 -5.26
N ARG A 12 -9.64 -6.03 -4.39
CA ARG A 12 -9.11 -5.76 -3.04
C ARG A 12 -9.19 -6.99 -2.14
N LEU A 13 -10.28 -7.74 -2.21
CA LEU A 13 -10.43 -9.00 -1.47
C LEU A 13 -9.38 -10.04 -1.89
N ARG A 14 -9.13 -10.19 -3.21
CA ARG A 14 -8.09 -11.11 -3.71
C ARG A 14 -6.70 -10.71 -3.23
N VAL A 15 -6.36 -9.43 -3.26
CA VAL A 15 -5.07 -8.93 -2.77
C VAL A 15 -4.92 -9.20 -1.28
N ALA A 16 -5.95 -8.96 -0.47
CA ALA A 16 -5.90 -9.16 0.97
C ALA A 16 -5.82 -10.65 1.37
N LEU A 17 -6.54 -11.54 0.67
CA LEU A 17 -6.58 -12.96 0.96
C LEU A 17 -5.38 -13.74 0.40
N GLY A 18 -4.80 -13.27 -0.72
CA GLY A 18 -3.74 -13.97 -1.45
C GLY A 18 -2.58 -14.47 -0.58
N PRO A 19 -1.93 -13.62 0.24
CA PRO A 19 -0.83 -14.06 1.10
C PRO A 19 -1.22 -15.21 2.04
N LYS A 20 -2.42 -15.15 2.63
CA LYS A 20 -2.89 -16.20 3.55
C LYS A 20 -3.21 -17.51 2.85
N LEU A 21 -3.71 -17.44 1.61
CA LEU A 21 -3.94 -18.65 0.81
C LEU A 21 -2.63 -19.34 0.41
N GLN A 22 -1.54 -18.58 0.18
CA GLN A 22 -0.21 -19.13 -0.13
C GLN A 22 0.45 -19.84 1.06
N GLU A 23 0.03 -19.53 2.29
CA GLU A 23 0.52 -20.20 3.50
C GLU A 23 -0.11 -21.59 3.72
N LEU A 24 -1.17 -21.95 2.98
CA LEU A 24 -1.91 -23.19 3.20
C LEU A 24 -1.20 -24.41 2.55
N PRO A 25 -1.06 -25.53 3.26
CA PRO A 25 -0.48 -26.75 2.70
C PRO A 25 -1.41 -27.38 1.66
N ALA A 26 -0.83 -27.90 0.58
CA ALA A 26 -1.55 -28.58 -0.49
C ALA A 26 -1.56 -30.12 -0.30
N PRO A 27 -2.61 -30.83 -0.73
CA PRO A 27 -3.84 -30.32 -1.38
C PRO A 27 -4.91 -29.87 -0.36
N ILE A 28 -5.67 -28.84 -0.74
CA ILE A 28 -6.80 -28.33 0.06
C ILE A 28 -8.07 -29.04 -0.41
N LEU A 29 -8.79 -29.68 0.52
CA LEU A 29 -10.05 -30.36 0.24
C LEU A 29 -11.27 -29.44 0.39
N GLU A 30 -11.17 -28.45 1.28
CA GLU A 30 -12.24 -27.49 1.55
C GLU A 30 -11.65 -26.14 1.94
N LEU A 31 -12.26 -25.05 1.46
CA LEU A 31 -11.93 -23.68 1.83
C LEU A 31 -13.24 -22.93 2.13
N ARG A 32 -13.33 -22.36 3.32
CA ARG A 32 -14.45 -21.50 3.73
C ARG A 32 -14.00 -20.05 3.88
N LEU A 33 -14.79 -19.14 3.32
CA LEU A 33 -14.64 -17.70 3.50
C LEU A 33 -15.91 -17.18 4.15
N GLU A 34 -15.76 -16.34 5.17
CA GLU A 34 -16.88 -15.77 5.92
C GLU A 34 -16.61 -14.30 6.22
N ALA A 35 -17.63 -13.47 6.00
CA ALA A 35 -17.62 -12.09 6.43
C ALA A 35 -18.07 -12.03 7.89
N VAL A 36 -17.13 -11.70 8.78
CA VAL A 36 -17.36 -11.67 10.24
C VAL A 36 -18.12 -10.41 10.67
N GLU A 37 -17.89 -9.29 9.96
CA GLU A 37 -18.56 -8.02 10.20
C GLU A 37 -19.00 -7.42 8.86
N LEU A 38 -20.17 -6.79 8.87
CA LEU A 38 -20.71 -6.04 7.76
C LEU A 38 -20.85 -4.58 8.20
N ALA A 39 -20.61 -3.67 7.28
CA ALA A 39 -20.77 -2.24 7.52
C ALA A 39 -21.59 -1.62 6.40
N GLU A 40 -22.37 -0.58 6.74
CA GLU A 40 -22.94 0.29 5.72
C GLU A 40 -21.81 1.00 4.99
N HIS A 41 -21.72 0.80 3.69
CA HIS A 41 -20.69 1.40 2.86
C HIS A 41 -21.29 2.50 2.00
N THR A 42 -21.41 3.70 2.56
CA THR A 42 -21.52 4.92 1.75
C THR A 42 -20.14 5.13 1.15
N GLY A 43 -19.97 4.85 -0.15
CA GLY A 43 -18.66 4.94 -0.80
C GLY A 43 -17.89 6.22 -0.42
N GLN A 44 -16.56 6.15 -0.43
CA GLN A 44 -15.73 7.33 -0.18
C GLN A 44 -15.89 8.32 -1.34
N GLN A 45 -16.84 9.24 -1.21
CA GLN A 45 -16.95 10.37 -2.12
C GLN A 45 -15.79 11.33 -1.82
N LEU A 46 -14.82 11.35 -2.73
CA LEU A 46 -13.76 12.35 -2.72
C LEU A 46 -14.37 13.74 -2.92
N ALA A 47 -13.67 14.78 -2.46
CA ALA A 47 -14.15 16.13 -2.73
C ALA A 47 -14.26 16.35 -4.24
N LEU A 48 -15.33 17.03 -4.66
CA LEU A 48 -15.62 17.27 -6.08
C LEU A 48 -14.46 18.00 -6.79
N VAL A 49 -13.71 18.81 -6.05
CA VAL A 49 -12.47 19.47 -6.48
C VAL A 49 -11.49 19.47 -5.30
N GLU A 50 -10.64 18.44 -5.20
CA GLU A 50 -9.41 18.52 -4.39
C GLU A 50 -8.29 19.22 -5.18
N PRO A 51 -7.33 19.87 -4.51
CA PRO A 51 -6.08 20.25 -5.17
C PRO A 51 -5.46 19.02 -5.83
N ALA A 52 -5.05 19.17 -7.09
CA ALA A 52 -4.52 18.06 -7.88
C ALA A 52 -3.39 17.34 -7.11
N GLY A 53 -3.61 16.06 -6.81
CA GLY A 53 -2.62 15.21 -6.13
C GLY A 53 -2.80 15.03 -4.61
N GLU A 54 -3.78 15.65 -3.96
CA GLU A 54 -4.04 15.41 -2.52
C GLU A 54 -4.41 13.96 -2.22
N GLU A 55 -5.35 13.38 -2.97
CA GLU A 55 -5.69 11.96 -2.89
C GLU A 55 -4.45 11.06 -3.07
N ALA A 56 -3.62 11.36 -4.08
CA ALA A 56 -2.40 10.61 -4.36
C ALA A 56 -1.39 10.72 -3.22
N ALA A 57 -1.22 11.91 -2.62
CA ALA A 57 -0.37 12.14 -1.47
C ALA A 57 -0.90 11.44 -0.21
N GLY A 58 -2.22 11.41 -0.01
CA GLY A 58 -2.87 10.65 1.07
C GLY A 58 -2.64 9.15 0.93
N ARG A 59 -2.88 8.61 -0.26
CA ARG A 59 -2.61 7.19 -0.57
C ARG A 59 -1.14 6.83 -0.44
N LEU A 60 -0.24 7.70 -0.88
CA LEU A 60 1.21 7.50 -0.75
C LEU A 60 1.63 7.43 0.72
N ARG A 61 1.27 8.43 1.53
CA ARG A 61 1.59 8.46 2.97
C ARG A 61 1.16 7.18 3.68
N GLU A 62 -0.02 6.70 3.32
CA GLU A 62 -0.58 5.52 3.91
C GLU A 62 0.06 4.21 3.42
N GLY A 63 0.33 4.10 2.12
CA GLY A 63 1.11 2.98 1.60
C GLY A 63 2.50 2.89 2.26
N LEU A 64 3.16 4.04 2.47
CA LEU A 64 4.43 4.10 3.17
C LEU A 64 4.30 3.65 4.64
N ARG A 65 3.23 4.04 5.35
CA ARG A 65 2.94 3.56 6.71
C ARG A 65 2.86 2.03 6.75
N GLN A 66 2.17 1.41 5.79
CA GLN A 66 1.99 -0.05 5.71
C GLN A 66 3.30 -0.79 5.39
N VAL A 67 4.10 -0.26 4.46
CA VAL A 67 5.44 -0.81 4.17
C VAL A 67 6.32 -0.75 5.41
N ARG A 68 6.34 0.39 6.12
CA ARG A 68 7.11 0.53 7.37
C ARG A 68 6.65 -0.47 8.44
N ALA A 69 5.35 -0.67 8.58
CA ALA A 69 4.80 -1.63 9.53
C ALA A 69 5.15 -3.10 9.21
N SER A 70 5.31 -3.43 7.92
CA SER A 70 5.62 -4.82 7.49
C SER A 70 7.11 -5.12 7.40
N THR A 71 7.96 -4.13 7.12
CA THR A 71 9.38 -4.32 6.82
C THR A 71 10.34 -3.55 7.72
N GLY A 72 9.84 -2.68 8.61
CA GLY A 72 10.65 -1.82 9.47
C GLY A 72 10.86 -0.41 8.91
N THR A 73 11.29 0.52 9.76
CA THR A 73 11.44 1.95 9.42
C THR A 73 12.56 2.25 8.42
N GLY A 74 13.59 1.39 8.35
CA GLY A 74 14.73 1.56 7.43
C GLY A 74 14.45 1.15 5.98
N SER A 75 13.27 0.60 5.68
CA SER A 75 12.96 0.00 4.37
C SER A 75 12.38 0.99 3.36
N VAL A 76 12.16 2.24 3.77
CA VAL A 76 11.63 3.30 2.91
C VAL A 76 12.67 4.39 2.73
N CYS A 77 13.10 4.57 1.48
CA CYS A 77 14.06 5.60 1.10
C CYS A 77 13.47 6.58 0.08
N ALA A 78 14.04 7.77 0.01
CA ALA A 78 13.80 8.77 -1.03
C ALA A 78 15.05 8.93 -1.91
N VAL A 79 14.83 9.20 -3.20
CA VAL A 79 15.90 9.56 -4.13
C VAL A 79 15.98 11.07 -4.19
N VAL A 80 17.14 11.62 -3.83
CA VAL A 80 17.39 13.07 -3.83
C VAL A 80 18.46 13.37 -4.86
N GLU A 81 18.18 14.32 -5.75
CA GLU A 81 19.15 14.80 -6.72
C GLU A 81 20.24 15.63 -6.03
N VAL A 82 21.51 15.33 -6.30
CA VAL A 82 22.66 15.96 -5.61
C VAL A 82 23.74 16.49 -6.55
N ALA A 83 23.86 15.94 -7.76
CA ALA A 83 24.83 16.40 -8.76
C ALA A 83 24.23 16.33 -10.17
N PRO A 84 23.19 17.13 -10.48
CA PRO A 84 22.48 17.05 -11.77
C PRO A 84 23.38 17.23 -12.99
N TRP A 85 24.46 18.00 -12.85
CA TRP A 85 25.45 18.26 -13.90
C TRP A 85 26.40 17.08 -14.16
N SER A 86 26.45 16.08 -13.28
CA SER A 86 27.34 14.94 -13.46
C SER A 86 27.03 14.23 -14.78
N ARG A 87 28.07 13.79 -15.49
CA ARG A 87 27.88 12.90 -16.65
C ARG A 87 27.70 11.44 -16.27
N ILE A 88 27.89 11.10 -14.99
CA ILE A 88 27.72 9.76 -14.42
C ILE A 88 26.32 9.70 -13.76
N PRO A 89 25.36 8.93 -14.30
CA PRO A 89 23.98 8.87 -13.80
C PRO A 89 23.88 8.50 -12.31
N GLU A 90 24.67 7.54 -11.85
CA GLU A 90 24.69 7.04 -10.47
C GLU A 90 25.13 8.11 -9.47
N THR A 91 25.90 9.11 -9.92
CA THR A 91 26.33 10.24 -9.09
C THR A 91 25.27 11.35 -9.01
N ARG A 92 24.26 11.34 -9.91
CA ARG A 92 23.27 12.42 -9.96
C ARG A 92 22.32 12.41 -8.77
N ALA A 93 22.12 11.27 -8.11
CA ALA A 93 21.20 11.14 -7.00
C ALA A 93 21.74 10.26 -5.87
N LEU A 94 21.28 10.52 -4.65
CA LEU A 94 21.51 9.69 -3.47
C LEU A 94 20.20 9.09 -2.98
N VAL A 95 20.29 7.88 -2.46
CA VAL A 95 19.21 7.22 -1.73
C VAL A 95 19.38 7.58 -0.26
N VAL A 96 18.42 8.31 0.30
CA VAL A 96 18.42 8.73 1.71
C VAL A 96 17.23 8.12 2.44
N PRO A 97 17.33 7.85 3.74
CA PRO A 97 16.17 7.49 4.55
C PRO A 97 15.04 8.52 4.35
N ARG A 98 13.81 8.05 4.17
CA ARG A 98 12.66 8.94 4.00
C ARG A 98 12.01 9.22 5.34
N ASP A 99 12.04 10.48 5.76
CA ASP A 99 11.33 10.98 6.94
C ASP A 99 9.81 10.79 6.82
N GLU A 100 9.09 10.99 7.94
CA GLU A 100 7.63 10.78 8.02
C GLU A 100 6.80 11.72 7.13
#